data_AF-A0A193CBY8-F1
#
_entry.id   AF-A0A193CBY8-F1
#
_cell.length_a   1.000
_cell.length_b   1.000
_cell.length_c   1.000
_cell.angle_alpha   90.00
_cell.angle_beta   90.00
_cell.angle_gamma   90.00
#
_symmetry.space_group_name_H-M   'P 1'
#
loop_
_entity.id
_entity.type
_entity.pdbx_description
1 polymer ?
#
loop_
_entity_poly.entity_id
_entity_poly.type
_entity_poly.pdbx_seq_one_letter_code
_entity_poly.pdbx_strand_id
1 'polypeptide(L)'
;MGMYHPIGHLATLSFLSELAGPYQHHESALLRAIEALEASRAVWREELDSYIDARLRQKRRGRRAPSPGEPPPSGMGGHWYASTPDVSRRAALHALKLWERDVRPDSADPEVRSIVRACIATGGRLTDEQRDIVSRRRTSDETDEVRRPITLVVSASGWSPGVTV
;
A
#
# COMPACT_ATOMS: atom_id res chain seq x y z
N MET A 1 22.85 -0.18 -18.05
CA MET A 1 21.38 -0.13 -18.11
C MET A 1 20.83 -0.59 -16.78
N GLY A 2 20.33 0.33 -15.94
CA GLY A 2 19.71 -0.02 -14.67
C GLY A 2 18.30 -0.56 -14.92
N MET A 3 18.10 -1.86 -14.72
CA MET A 3 16.76 -2.44 -14.74
C MET A 3 15.94 -1.81 -13.60
N TYR A 4 14.71 -1.41 -13.89
CA TYR A 4 13.75 -0.96 -12.89
C TYR A 4 13.51 -2.09 -11.88
N HIS A 5 13.96 -1.91 -10.63
CA HIS A 5 13.74 -2.84 -9.52
C HIS A 5 12.73 -2.22 -8.56
N PRO A 6 11.41 -2.29 -8.86
CA PRO A 6 10.43 -1.79 -7.94
C PRO A 6 10.52 -2.65 -6.68
N ILE A 7 10.82 -2.01 -5.55
CA ILE A 7 10.81 -2.61 -4.20
C ILE A 7 9.55 -3.46 -3.99
N GLY A 8 8.43 -3.08 -4.62
CA GLY A 8 7.15 -3.77 -4.55
C GLY A 8 7.20 -5.27 -4.78
N HIS A 9 7.87 -5.79 -5.82
CA HIS A 9 7.86 -7.24 -6.09
C HIS A 9 8.76 -8.02 -5.12
N LEU A 10 9.98 -7.53 -4.87
CA LEU A 10 10.91 -8.16 -3.94
C LEU A 10 10.39 -8.13 -2.50
N ALA A 11 9.83 -7.00 -2.06
CA ALA A 11 9.20 -6.87 -0.76
C ALA A 11 8.00 -7.79 -0.61
N THR A 12 7.21 -7.96 -1.67
CA THR A 12 6.08 -8.90 -1.71
C THR A 12 6.53 -10.33 -1.47
N LEU A 13 7.45 -10.83 -2.28
CA LEU A 13 7.93 -12.22 -2.16
C LEU A 13 8.65 -12.45 -0.83
N SER A 14 9.47 -11.49 -0.39
CA SER A 14 10.16 -11.58 0.89
C SER A 14 9.17 -11.59 2.06
N PHE A 15 8.11 -10.79 2.02
CA PHE A 15 7.10 -10.77 3.06
C PHE A 15 6.20 -12.02 3.03
N LEU A 16 5.91 -12.57 1.84
CA LEU A 16 5.22 -13.86 1.73
C LEU A 16 6.01 -14.98 2.40
N SER A 17 7.34 -14.97 2.28
CA SER A 17 8.20 -15.93 3.00
C SER A 17 8.13 -15.74 4.52
N GLU A 18 8.02 -14.50 5.01
CA GLU A 18 7.80 -14.23 6.45
C GLU A 18 6.42 -14.73 6.91
N LEU A 19 5.38 -14.50 6.11
CA LEU A 19 4.00 -14.80 6.47
C LEU A 19 3.68 -16.31 6.40
N ALA A 20 4.09 -16.96 5.32
CA ALA A 20 3.70 -18.33 5.00
C ALA A 20 4.80 -19.35 5.30
N GLY A 21 6.03 -18.90 5.54
CA GLY A 21 7.23 -19.72 5.64
C GLY A 21 7.93 -19.93 4.29
N PRO A 22 8.92 -20.84 4.22
CA PRO A 22 9.72 -21.12 3.01
C PRO A 22 8.91 -21.83 1.89
N TYR A 23 8.01 -21.08 1.26
CA TYR A 23 7.07 -21.56 0.23
C TYR A 23 7.75 -22.06 -1.04
N GLN A 24 9.02 -21.73 -1.27
CA GLN A 24 9.81 -22.23 -2.41
C GLN A 24 10.20 -23.71 -2.22
N HIS A 25 10.18 -24.21 -0.98
CA HIS A 25 10.70 -25.54 -0.62
C HIS A 25 9.70 -26.42 0.10
N HIS A 26 8.61 -25.85 0.62
CA HIS A 26 7.61 -26.58 1.39
C HIS A 26 6.22 -26.34 0.83
N GLU A 27 5.56 -27.42 0.39
CA GLU A 27 4.22 -27.38 -0.19
C GLU A 27 3.19 -26.76 0.77
N SER A 28 3.24 -27.10 2.06
CA SER A 28 2.34 -26.51 3.06
C SER A 28 2.54 -25.00 3.22
N ALA A 29 3.77 -24.50 3.08
CA ALA A 29 4.04 -23.07 3.06
C ALA A 29 3.58 -22.42 1.74
N LEU A 30 3.67 -23.13 0.62
CA LEU A 30 3.13 -22.67 -0.66
C LEU A 30 1.60 -22.49 -0.62
N LEU A 31 0.87 -23.45 -0.05
CA LEU A 31 -0.58 -23.35 0.11
C LEU A 31 -0.96 -22.13 0.97
N ARG A 32 -0.28 -21.91 2.10
CA ARG A 32 -0.48 -20.71 2.93
C ARG A 32 -0.18 -19.40 2.18
N ALA A 33 0.85 -19.39 1.33
CA ALA A 33 1.19 -18.21 0.53
C ALA A 33 0.10 -17.91 -0.52
N ILE A 34 -0.44 -18.96 -1.16
CA ILE A 34 -1.55 -18.84 -2.11
C ILE A 34 -2.81 -18.32 -1.39
N GLU A 35 -3.16 -18.89 -0.24
CA GLU A 35 -4.31 -18.44 0.56
C GLU A 35 -4.20 -16.95 0.93
N ALA A 36 -3.01 -16.48 1.33
CA ALA A 36 -2.79 -15.06 1.62
C ALA A 36 -2.98 -14.16 0.39
N LEU A 37 -2.55 -14.61 -0.79
CA LEU A 37 -2.75 -13.90 -2.06
C LEU A 37 -4.22 -13.91 -2.49
N GLU A 38 -4.93 -15.02 -2.30
CA GLU A 38 -6.36 -15.13 -2.62
C GLU A 38 -7.22 -14.25 -1.71
N ALA A 39 -6.90 -14.19 -0.41
CA ALA A 39 -7.56 -13.30 0.53
C ALA A 39 -7.38 -11.83 0.14
N SER A 40 -6.14 -11.43 -0.20
CA SER A 40 -5.84 -10.11 -0.74
C SER A 40 -6.66 -9.80 -2.01
N ARG A 41 -6.69 -10.76 -2.96
CA ARG A 41 -7.40 -10.61 -4.22
C ARG A 41 -8.92 -10.49 -4.03
N ALA A 42 -9.49 -11.18 -3.04
CA ALA A 42 -10.91 -11.10 -2.72
C ALA A 42 -11.30 -9.67 -2.30
N VAL A 43 -10.54 -9.07 -1.38
CA VAL A 43 -10.81 -7.69 -0.96
C VAL A 43 -10.60 -6.69 -2.09
N TRP A 44 -9.55 -6.86 -2.90
CA TRP A 44 -9.35 -5.99 -4.08
C TRP A 44 -10.52 -6.07 -5.06
N ARG A 45 -11.14 -7.24 -5.23
CA ARG A 45 -12.35 -7.40 -6.05
C ARG A 45 -13.54 -6.64 -5.46
N GLU A 46 -13.74 -6.67 -4.15
CA GLU A 46 -14.80 -5.91 -3.48
C GLU A 46 -14.61 -4.39 -3.62
N GLU A 47 -13.37 -3.91 -3.51
CA GLU A 47 -13.01 -2.51 -3.79
C GLU A 47 -13.32 -2.13 -5.24
N LEU A 48 -12.97 -3.02 -6.19
CA LEU A 48 -13.20 -2.80 -7.61
C LEU A 48 -14.69 -2.76 -7.95
N ASP A 49 -15.49 -3.67 -7.40
CA ASP A 49 -16.94 -3.70 -7.59
C ASP A 49 -17.58 -2.41 -7.04
N SER A 50 -17.15 -1.98 -5.85
CA SER A 50 -17.59 -0.72 -5.24
C SER A 50 -17.28 0.49 -6.12
N TYR A 51 -16.09 0.52 -6.73
CA TYR A 51 -15.70 1.56 -7.67
C TYR A 51 -16.52 1.54 -8.96
N ILE A 52 -16.73 0.36 -9.54
CA ILE A 52 -17.54 0.20 -10.76
C ILE A 52 -18.94 0.76 -10.52
N ASP A 53 -19.56 0.40 -9.41
CA ASP A 53 -20.87 0.89 -9.01
C ASP A 53 -20.92 2.41 -8.83
N ALA A 54 -19.92 2.98 -8.17
CA ALA A 54 -19.79 4.43 -8.01
C ALA A 54 -19.67 5.12 -9.38
N ARG A 55 -18.83 4.59 -10.27
CA ARG A 55 -18.64 5.12 -11.63
C ARG A 55 -19.89 4.98 -12.49
N LEU A 56 -20.65 3.89 -12.37
CA LEU A 56 -21.92 3.72 -13.08
C LEU A 56 -22.93 4.79 -12.64
N ARG A 57 -23.04 5.06 -11.33
CA ARG A 57 -23.90 6.13 -10.81
C ARG A 57 -23.47 7.51 -11.30
N GLN A 58 -22.17 7.81 -11.31
CA GLN A 58 -21.64 9.08 -11.82
C GLN A 58 -21.89 9.24 -13.33
N LYS A 59 -21.66 8.18 -14.12
CA LYS A 59 -21.96 8.12 -15.54
C LYS A 59 -23.44 8.40 -15.82
N ARG A 60 -24.36 7.80 -15.07
CA ARG A 60 -25.82 8.05 -15.20
C ARG A 60 -26.19 9.51 -14.92
N ARG A 61 -25.44 10.19 -14.05
CA ARG A 61 -25.59 11.62 -13.73
C ARG A 61 -24.85 12.55 -14.70
N GLY A 62 -24.39 12.06 -15.85
CA GLY A 62 -23.69 12.84 -16.87
C GLY A 62 -22.19 13.06 -16.62
N ARG A 63 -21.64 12.61 -15.49
CA ARG A 63 -20.20 12.72 -15.19
C ARG A 63 -19.45 11.56 -15.85
N ARG A 64 -19.02 11.76 -17.10
CA ARG A 64 -18.33 10.72 -17.90
C ARG A 64 -16.83 10.59 -17.59
N ALA A 65 -16.19 11.64 -17.08
CA ALA A 65 -14.81 11.62 -16.60
C ALA A 65 -14.75 11.36 -15.07
N PRO A 66 -13.67 10.74 -14.54
CA PRO A 66 -13.36 10.75 -13.11
C PRO A 66 -13.11 12.18 -12.62
N SER A 67 -13.42 12.45 -11.35
CA SER A 67 -13.05 13.73 -10.74
C SER A 67 -11.53 13.80 -10.50
N PRO A 68 -10.90 14.99 -10.57
CA PRO A 68 -9.52 15.17 -10.16
C PRO A 68 -9.34 14.64 -8.72
N GLY A 69 -8.40 13.70 -8.54
CA GLY A 69 -8.13 13.05 -7.24
C GLY A 69 -8.88 11.75 -6.99
N GLU A 70 -9.81 11.33 -7.86
CA GLU A 70 -10.35 9.96 -7.79
C GLU A 70 -9.28 8.95 -8.25
N PRO A 71 -8.94 7.94 -7.43
CA PRO A 71 -8.03 6.91 -7.87
C PRO A 71 -8.69 6.10 -9.00
N PRO A 72 -8.08 5.96 -10.17
CA PRO A 72 -8.56 5.01 -11.15
C PRO A 72 -8.21 3.59 -10.70
N PRO A 73 -8.83 2.56 -11.32
CA PRO A 73 -8.78 1.17 -10.83
C PRO A 73 -7.37 0.64 -10.59
N SER A 74 -6.40 1.05 -11.42
CA SER A 74 -5.00 0.63 -11.31
C SER A 74 -4.27 1.16 -10.07
N GLY A 75 -4.83 2.15 -9.37
CA GLY A 75 -4.31 2.68 -8.10
C GLY A 75 -5.15 2.29 -6.88
N MET A 76 -6.18 1.47 -7.08
CA MET A 76 -7.02 0.92 -6.01
C MET A 76 -6.37 -0.37 -5.49
N GLY A 77 -6.40 -0.62 -4.17
CA GLY A 77 -5.69 -1.75 -3.56
C GLY A 77 -4.16 -1.59 -3.54
N GLY A 78 -3.65 -0.39 -3.22
CA GLY A 78 -2.22 -0.08 -3.23
C GLY A 78 -1.39 -1.10 -2.44
N HIS A 79 -0.61 -1.93 -3.14
CA HIS A 79 0.06 -3.14 -2.61
C HIS A 79 -0.91 -4.24 -2.19
N TRP A 80 -0.68 -5.48 -2.65
CA TRP A 80 -1.60 -6.62 -2.43
C TRP A 80 -1.99 -6.82 -0.96
N TYR A 81 -1.13 -6.51 0.00
CA TYR A 81 -1.42 -6.62 1.43
C TYR A 81 -2.22 -5.46 2.03
N ALA A 82 -2.43 -4.33 1.33
CA ALA A 82 -3.06 -3.15 1.91
C ALA A 82 -4.53 -3.34 2.27
N SER A 83 -5.16 -4.32 1.62
CA SER A 83 -6.53 -4.72 1.80
C SER A 83 -6.81 -5.47 3.12
N THR A 84 -5.77 -5.84 3.88
CA THR A 84 -5.90 -6.48 5.20
C THR A 84 -5.18 -5.62 6.25
N PRO A 85 -5.88 -4.88 7.13
CA PRO A 85 -5.27 -3.82 7.95
C PRO A 85 -4.04 -4.24 8.76
N ASP A 86 -4.10 -5.40 9.40
CA ASP A 86 -3.01 -5.91 10.25
C ASP A 86 -1.80 -6.39 9.44
N VAL A 87 -2.05 -6.94 8.24
CA VAL A 87 -1.00 -7.41 7.33
C VAL A 87 -0.38 -6.21 6.58
N SER A 88 -1.19 -5.21 6.27
CA SER A 88 -0.81 -3.99 5.55
C SER A 88 0.34 -3.26 6.23
N ARG A 89 0.18 -2.97 7.53
CA ARG A 89 1.22 -2.30 8.32
C ARG A 89 2.50 -3.14 8.39
N ARG A 90 2.37 -4.44 8.66
CA ARG A 90 3.53 -5.35 8.76
C ARG A 90 4.30 -5.41 7.46
N ALA A 91 3.61 -5.53 6.34
CA ALA A 91 4.22 -5.62 5.03
C ALA A 91 4.86 -4.30 4.57
N ALA A 92 4.24 -3.16 4.89
CA ALA A 92 4.85 -1.85 4.67
C ALA A 92 6.15 -1.69 5.47
N LEU A 93 6.14 -2.06 6.75
CA LEU A 93 7.36 -2.07 7.58
C LEU A 93 8.41 -3.06 7.07
N HIS A 94 7.99 -4.22 6.57
CA HIS A 94 8.88 -5.20 5.95
C HIS A 94 9.57 -4.61 4.73
N ALA A 95 8.82 -3.93 3.86
CA ALA A 95 9.37 -3.26 2.68
C ALA A 95 10.38 -2.18 3.07
N LEU A 96 10.12 -1.39 4.12
CA LEU A 96 11.05 -0.38 4.63
C LEU A 96 12.34 -1.00 5.19
N LYS A 97 12.23 -2.09 5.96
CA LYS A 97 13.40 -2.82 6.47
C LYS A 97 14.23 -3.43 5.33
N LEU A 98 13.56 -3.99 4.32
CA LEU A 98 14.21 -4.53 3.13
C LEU A 98 14.97 -3.44 2.38
N TRP A 99 14.32 -2.29 2.18
CA TRP A 99 14.95 -1.12 1.57
C TRP A 99 16.15 -0.63 2.38
N GLU A 100 16.03 -0.49 3.70
CA GLU A 100 17.15 -0.04 4.55
C GLU A 100 18.35 -1.00 4.48
N ARG A 101 18.09 -2.31 4.41
CA ARG A 101 19.12 -3.34 4.28
C ARG A 101 19.84 -3.26 2.94
N ASP A 102 19.10 -3.06 1.86
CA ASP A 102 19.61 -3.17 0.48
C ASP A 102 20.10 -1.83 -0.10
N VAL A 103 19.75 -0.70 0.53
CA VAL A 103 20.15 0.63 0.06
C VAL A 103 21.64 0.88 0.27
N ARG A 104 22.32 1.29 -0.81
CA ARG A 104 23.74 1.65 -0.71
C ARG A 104 23.89 2.96 0.08
N PRO A 105 24.93 3.10 0.91
CA PRO A 105 25.14 4.30 1.74
C PRO A 105 25.11 5.61 0.96
N ASP A 106 25.68 5.61 -0.23
CA ASP A 106 25.83 6.80 -1.08
C ASP A 106 24.64 7.04 -2.02
N SER A 107 23.62 6.16 -2.00
CA SER A 107 22.52 6.16 -2.97
C SER A 107 21.20 6.73 -2.45
N ALA A 108 21.08 6.90 -1.13
CA ALA A 108 19.87 7.42 -0.51
C ALA A 108 20.11 8.79 0.10
N ASP A 109 19.13 9.66 -0.11
CA ASP A 109 19.04 10.93 0.60
C ASP A 109 19.05 10.69 2.13
N PRO A 110 19.97 11.33 2.88
CA PRO A 110 20.06 11.18 4.33
C PRO A 110 18.76 11.50 5.08
N GLU A 111 17.96 12.46 4.61
CA GLU A 111 16.68 12.84 5.20
C GLU A 111 15.66 11.72 5.04
N VAL A 112 15.56 11.14 3.83
CA VAL A 112 14.68 10.00 3.56
C VAL A 112 15.08 8.80 4.42
N ARG A 113 16.38 8.51 4.50
CA ARG A 113 16.88 7.41 5.33
C ARG A 113 16.59 7.62 6.82
N SER A 114 16.70 8.85 7.31
CA SER A 114 16.35 9.22 8.68
C SER A 114 14.86 8.99 8.97
N ILE A 115 13.98 9.43 8.08
CA ILE A 115 12.53 9.23 8.19
C ILE A 115 12.17 7.74 8.18
N VAL A 116 12.76 6.95 7.28
CA VAL A 116 12.52 5.50 7.23
C VAL A 116 12.94 4.82 8.53
N ARG A 117 14.12 5.14 9.06
CA ARG A 117 14.59 4.59 10.35
C ARG A 117 13.66 4.95 11.50
N ALA A 118 13.23 6.20 11.58
CA ALA A 118 12.25 6.63 12.58
C ALA A 118 10.93 5.87 12.43
N CYS A 119 10.43 5.73 11.21
CA CYS A 119 9.20 4.98 10.90
C CYS A 119 9.29 3.51 11.31
N ILE A 120 10.43 2.84 11.06
CA ILE A 120 10.67 1.47 11.49
C ILE A 120 10.69 1.39 13.03
N ALA A 121 11.41 2.30 13.70
CA ALA A 121 11.54 2.31 15.16
C ALA A 121 10.21 2.56 15.88
N THR A 122 9.30 3.34 15.30
CA THR A 122 7.99 3.64 15.88
C THR A 122 6.87 2.69 15.44
N GLY A 123 7.20 1.64 14.67
CA GLY A 123 6.19 0.69 14.17
C GLY A 123 5.22 1.31 13.15
N GLY A 124 5.71 2.24 12.33
CA GLY A 124 4.98 2.83 11.22
C GLY A 124 4.36 4.20 11.52
N ARG A 125 4.76 4.86 12.60
CA ARG A 125 4.23 6.18 12.96
C ARG A 125 5.17 7.27 12.46
N LEU A 126 4.61 8.24 11.77
CA LEU A 126 5.29 9.45 11.32
C LEU A 126 4.76 10.66 12.09
N THR A 127 5.65 11.54 12.51
CA THR A 127 5.27 12.87 13.03
C THR A 127 4.62 13.69 11.92
N ASP A 128 3.92 14.76 12.28
CA ASP A 128 3.30 15.65 11.28
C ASP A 128 4.36 16.30 10.37
N GLU A 129 5.49 16.72 10.94
CA GLU A 129 6.63 17.24 10.18
C GLU A 129 7.20 16.21 9.19
N GLN A 130 7.36 14.95 9.62
CA GLN A 130 7.83 13.88 8.73
C GLN A 130 6.81 13.60 7.61
N ARG A 131 5.51 13.65 7.91
CA ARG A 131 4.44 13.52 6.91
C ARG A 131 4.48 14.65 5.90
N ASP A 132 4.73 15.88 6.34
CA ASP A 132 4.85 17.03 5.45
C ASP A 132 6.08 16.94 4.54
N ILE A 133 7.22 16.47 5.06
CA ILE A 133 8.43 16.24 4.26
C ILE A 133 8.16 15.18 3.17
N VAL A 134 7.59 14.03 3.55
CA VAL A 134 7.24 12.96 2.60
C VAL A 134 6.25 13.46 1.55
N SER A 135 5.24 14.22 1.97
CA SER A 135 4.20 14.75 1.07
C SER A 135 4.79 15.75 0.07
N ARG A 136 5.66 16.66 0.51
CA ARG A 136 6.33 17.63 -0.36
C ARG A 136 7.23 16.94 -1.39
N ARG A 137 8.07 16.01 -0.94
CA ARG A 137 8.98 15.27 -1.83
C ARG A 137 8.22 14.46 -2.87
N ARG A 138 7.09 13.86 -2.49
CA ARG A 138 6.21 13.17 -3.43
C ARG A 138 5.71 14.10 -4.54
N THR A 139 5.23 15.29 -4.19
CA THR A 139 4.79 16.30 -5.19
C THR A 139 5.90 16.83 -6.08
N SER A 140 7.17 16.69 -5.69
CA SER A 140 8.32 17.15 -6.48
C SER A 140 8.84 16.08 -7.45
N ASP A 141 8.60 14.80 -7.18
CA ASP A 141 9.12 13.65 -7.94
C ASP A 141 8.08 13.07 -8.94
N GLU A 142 6.79 13.30 -8.69
CA GLU A 142 5.70 12.89 -9.58
C GLU A 142 5.43 13.99 -10.64
N THR A 143 5.69 13.72 -11.93
CA THR A 143 5.07 14.48 -13.01
C THR A 143 3.54 14.43 -12.86
N ASP A 144 2.84 15.51 -13.24
CA ASP A 144 1.40 15.75 -12.98
C ASP A 144 0.45 14.59 -13.36
N GLU A 145 0.91 13.63 -14.19
CA GLU A 145 0.18 12.42 -14.60
C GLU A 145 0.11 11.30 -13.53
N VAL A 146 0.97 11.31 -12.50
CA VAL A 146 1.09 10.21 -11.50
C VAL A 146 0.59 10.63 -10.11
N ARG A 147 0.04 11.84 -9.98
CA ARG A 147 -0.42 12.38 -8.70
C ARG A 147 -1.61 11.60 -8.15
N ARG A 148 -1.39 10.73 -7.16
CA ARG A 148 -2.49 10.00 -6.50
C ARG A 148 -2.34 9.92 -4.99
N PRO A 149 -3.38 10.25 -4.22
CA PRO A 149 -3.36 9.99 -2.78
C PRO A 149 -3.22 8.48 -2.55
N ILE A 150 -2.19 8.06 -1.83
CA ILE A 150 -2.22 6.74 -1.18
C ILE A 150 -3.25 6.90 -0.08
N THR A 151 -4.41 6.27 -0.26
CA THR A 151 -5.37 6.12 0.83
C THR A 151 -4.72 5.17 1.82
N LEU A 152 -3.98 5.72 2.79
CA LEU A 152 -3.72 5.01 4.02
C LEU A 152 -5.09 4.65 4.57
N VAL A 153 -5.41 3.36 4.61
CA VAL A 153 -6.61 2.86 5.27
C VAL A 153 -6.52 3.34 6.71
N VAL A 154 -7.17 4.48 6.99
CA VAL A 154 -7.48 4.89 8.35
C VAL A 154 -8.40 3.80 8.84
N SER A 155 -7.88 2.98 9.74
CA SER A 155 -8.67 2.01 10.49
C SER A 155 -9.91 2.74 11.00
N ALA A 156 -11.07 2.44 10.42
CA ALA A 156 -12.34 2.96 10.89
C ALA A 156 -12.62 2.30 12.24
N SER A 157 -12.10 2.91 13.32
CA SER A 157 -12.54 2.59 14.67
C SER A 157 -13.98 3.06 14.82
N GLY A 158 -14.90 2.10 14.80
CA GLY A 158 -16.20 2.13 15.47
C GLY A 158 -17.16 3.27 15.11
N TRP A 159 -18.05 3.02 14.16
CA TRP A 159 -19.37 3.68 14.15
C TRP A 159 -20.45 2.59 14.20
N SER A 160 -21.07 2.41 15.37
CA SER A 160 -22.34 1.70 15.52
C SER A 160 -23.49 2.69 15.34
N PRO A 161 -24.42 2.50 14.38
CA PRO A 161 -25.65 3.28 14.37
C PRO A 161 -26.56 2.75 15.48
N GLY A 162 -26.76 3.56 16.51
CA GLY A 162 -27.73 3.30 17.56
C GLY A 162 -29.13 3.20 16.97
N VAL A 163 -29.76 2.05 17.16
CA VAL A 163 -31.20 1.85 17.05
C VAL A 163 -31.86 2.64 18.17
N THR A 164 -32.73 3.58 17.83
CA THR A 164 -33.73 4.10 18.78
C THR A 164 -35.10 3.73 18.24
N VAL A 165 -35.88 3.14 19.14
CA VAL A 165 -37.23 2.58 19.01
C VAL A 165 -38.24 3.62 18.50
#